data_AF-A0A6M0GEP8-F1
#
_entry.id   AF-A0A6M0GEP8-F1
#
_cell.length_a   1.000
_cell.length_b   1.000
_cell.length_c   1.000
_cell.angle_alpha   90.00
_cell.angle_beta   90.00
_cell.angle_gamma   90.00
#
_symmetry.space_group_name_H-M   'P 1'
#
loop_
_entity.id
_entity.type
_entity.pdbx_description
1 polymer ?
#
loop_
_entity_poly.entity_id
_entity_poly.type
_entity_poly.pdbx_seq_one_letter_code
_entity_poly.pdbx_strand_id
1 'polypeptide(L)'
;MKVEEALKKLNDAHLVAEFVGGSDRRIIGGTERTNELGFNVYSDSFAIYREGDTWLVVITGPGHLDTTKQTATLAEAISQTCQLYETQIAKIAPR
;
A
#
# COMPACT_ATOMS: atom_id res chain seq x y z
N MET A 1 9.36 -1.22 14.36
CA MET A 1 8.44 -2.10 13.61
C MET A 1 9.25 -3.00 12.70
N LYS A 2 8.95 -4.31 12.69
CA LYS A 2 9.57 -5.28 11.76
C LYS A 2 8.74 -5.38 10.47
N VAL A 3 9.32 -5.92 9.39
CA VAL A 3 8.62 -6.10 8.09
C VAL A 3 7.41 -7.03 8.23
N GLU A 4 7.52 -8.12 8.98
CA GLU A 4 6.42 -9.06 9.21
C GLU A 4 5.21 -8.38 9.89
N GLU A 5 5.49 -7.50 10.85
CA GLU A 5 4.47 -6.70 11.54
C GLU A 5 3.82 -5.68 10.59
N ALA A 6 4.60 -5.08 9.69
CA ALA A 6 4.11 -4.16 8.67
C ALA A 6 3.18 -4.88 7.68
N LEU A 7 3.57 -6.05 7.18
CA LEU A 7 2.73 -6.87 6.30
C LEU A 7 1.44 -7.31 6.98
N LYS A 8 1.52 -7.73 8.26
CA LYS A 8 0.33 -8.07 9.04
C LYS A 8 -0.64 -6.90 9.14
N LYS A 9 -0.16 -5.69 9.43
CA LYS A 9 -1.01 -4.49 9.52
C LYS A 9 -1.68 -4.14 8.19
N LEU A 10 -0.97 -4.29 7.07
CA LEU A 10 -1.55 -4.06 5.75
C LEU A 10 -2.65 -5.10 5.45
N ASN A 11 -2.40 -6.37 5.75
CA ASN A 11 -3.38 -7.43 5.58
C ASN A 11 -4.61 -7.28 6.49
N ASP A 12 -4.40 -6.88 7.76
CA ASP A 12 -5.48 -6.55 8.70
C ASP A 12 -6.34 -5.37 8.19
N ALA A 13 -5.80 -4.52 7.31
CA ALA A 13 -6.51 -3.44 6.60
C ALA A 13 -7.09 -3.86 5.24
N HIS A 14 -7.19 -5.17 4.97
CA HIS A 14 -7.66 -5.74 3.70
C HIS A 14 -6.81 -5.37 2.48
N LEU A 15 -5.54 -5.02 2.69
CA LEU A 15 -4.57 -4.77 1.63
C LEU A 15 -3.70 -6.00 1.44
N VAL A 16 -3.60 -6.48 0.21
CA VAL A 16 -2.62 -7.50 -0.13
C VAL A 16 -1.27 -6.82 -0.29
N ALA A 17 -0.28 -7.28 0.45
CA ALA A 17 1.05 -6.70 0.43
C ALA A 17 2.12 -7.78 0.47
N GLU A 18 3.21 -7.55 -0.24
CA GLU A 18 4.38 -8.42 -0.28
C GLU A 18 5.66 -7.62 -0.05
N PHE A 19 6.64 -8.27 0.59
CA PHE A 19 7.96 -7.71 0.75
C PHE A 19 8.85 -8.14 -0.42
N VAL A 20 9.35 -7.16 -1.17
CA VAL A 20 10.31 -7.37 -2.25
C VAL A 20 11.69 -7.01 -1.72
N GLY A 21 12.49 -8.05 -1.47
CA GLY A 21 13.86 -7.92 -1.01
C GLY A 21 14.74 -7.12 -1.98
N GLY A 22 15.73 -6.42 -1.43
CA GLY A 22 16.67 -5.57 -2.18
C GLY A 22 17.39 -4.60 -1.24
N SER A 23 18.30 -3.78 -1.79
CA SER A 23 19.03 -2.74 -1.05
C SER A 23 18.09 -1.73 -0.37
N ASP A 24 16.92 -1.48 -0.98
CA ASP A 24 16.02 -0.39 -0.59
C ASP A 24 14.83 -0.85 0.27
N ARG A 25 14.77 -2.13 0.64
CA ARG A 25 13.69 -2.76 1.44
C ARG A 25 12.28 -2.30 1.02
N ARG A 26 11.69 -2.94 0.02
CA ARG A 26 10.44 -2.50 -0.58
C ARG A 26 9.26 -3.36 -0.13
N ILE A 27 8.14 -2.73 0.16
CA ILE A 27 6.84 -3.39 0.31
C ILE A 27 5.99 -2.89 -0.85
N ILE A 28 5.41 -3.79 -1.62
CA ILE A 28 4.45 -3.44 -2.67
C ILE A 28 3.14 -4.13 -2.39
N GLY A 29 2.04 -3.56 -2.85
CA GLY A 29 0.73 -4.13 -2.59
C GLY A 29 -0.39 -3.38 -3.29
N GLY A 30 -1.61 -3.70 -2.90
CA GLY A 30 -2.82 -3.05 -3.38
C GLY A 30 -4.07 -3.66 -2.78
N THR A 31 -5.22 -3.34 -3.38
CA THR A 31 -6.49 -3.99 -3.06
C THR A 31 -6.71 -5.15 -4.02
N GLU A 32 -7.11 -6.30 -3.50
CA GLU A 32 -7.56 -7.42 -4.32
C GLU A 32 -9.01 -7.17 -4.73
N ARG A 33 -9.29 -7.16 -6.04
CA ARG A 33 -10.66 -7.19 -6.58
C ARG A 33 -10.81 -8.38 -7.49
N THR A 34 -11.88 -9.13 -7.32
CA THR A 34 -12.27 -10.13 -8.32
C THR A 34 -12.92 -9.43 -9.50
N ASN A 35 -12.38 -9.62 -10.71
CA ASN A 35 -13.01 -9.08 -11.92
C ASN A 35 -14.26 -9.88 -12.31
N GLU A 36 -15.00 -9.39 -13.30
CA GLU A 36 -16.24 -10.02 -13.81
C GLU A 36 -16.03 -11.45 -14.33
N LEU A 37 -14.79 -11.84 -14.59
CA LEU A 37 -14.39 -13.16 -15.08
C LEU A 37 -13.92 -14.11 -13.95
N GLY A 38 -13.99 -13.68 -12.68
CA GLY A 38 -13.61 -14.50 -11.53
C GLY A 38 -12.11 -14.53 -11.24
N PHE A 39 -11.30 -13.72 -11.90
CA PHE A 39 -9.86 -13.60 -11.62
C PHE A 39 -9.61 -12.50 -10.59
N ASN A 40 -8.71 -12.77 -9.66
CA ASN A 40 -8.23 -11.75 -8.73
C ASN A 40 -7.29 -10.80 -9.48
N VAL A 41 -7.61 -9.52 -9.45
CA VAL A 41 -6.85 -8.44 -10.06
C VAL A 41 -6.47 -7.47 -8.95
N TYR A 42 -5.23 -7.01 -8.98
CA TYR A 42 -4.77 -5.96 -8.06
C TYR A 42 -5.20 -4.61 -8.62
N SER A 43 -6.06 -3.92 -7.90
CA SER A 43 -6.38 -2.50 -8.13
C SER A 43 -5.70 -1.65 -7.08
N ASP A 44 -5.63 -0.33 -7.34
CA ASP A 44 -5.17 0.65 -6.36
C ASP A 44 -3.80 0.22 -5.78
N SER A 45 -2.75 0.15 -6.62
CA SER A 45 -1.45 -0.36 -6.15
C SER A 45 -0.70 0.68 -5.31
N PHE A 46 0.13 0.21 -4.40
CA PHE A 46 1.06 1.03 -3.64
C PHE A 46 2.45 0.42 -3.57
N ALA A 47 3.44 1.27 -3.32
CA ALA A 47 4.81 0.89 -3.01
C ALA A 47 5.32 1.71 -1.83
N ILE A 48 5.97 1.04 -0.88
CA ILE A 48 6.67 1.63 0.26
C ILE A 48 8.12 1.21 0.14
N TYR A 49 9.03 2.16 0.04
CA TYR A 49 10.46 1.86 -0.07
C TYR A 49 11.30 2.85 0.72
N ARG A 50 12.50 2.41 1.11
CA ARG A 50 13.43 3.24 1.84
C ARG A 50 14.25 4.10 0.88
N GLU A 51 14.25 5.40 1.10
CA GLU A 51 15.06 6.37 0.36
C GLU A 51 16.02 7.03 1.35
N GLY A 52 17.23 6.49 1.47
CA GLY A 52 18.20 6.93 2.48
C GLY A 52 17.69 6.73 3.91
N ASP A 53 17.46 7.83 4.62
CA ASP A 53 16.97 7.83 6.02
C ASP A 53 15.46 7.96 6.15
N THR A 54 14.73 8.12 5.04
CA THR A 54 13.28 8.24 5.02
C THR A 54 12.62 7.06 4.33
N TRP A 55 11.31 6.96 4.49
CA TRP A 55 10.44 6.02 3.82
C TRP A 55 9.54 6.78 2.86
N LEU A 56 9.47 6.33 1.61
CA LEU A 56 8.56 6.86 0.62
C LEU A 56 7.36 5.93 0.47
N VAL A 57 6.17 6.50 0.53
CA VAL A 57 4.90 5.86 0.18
C VAL A 57 4.43 6.41 -1.15
N VAL A 58 4.24 5.53 -2.12
CA VAL A 58 3.74 5.82 -3.46
C VAL A 58 2.44 5.07 -3.64
N ILE A 59 1.37 5.77 -4.00
CA ILE A 59 0.07 5.16 -4.32
C ILE A 59 -0.27 5.52 -5.76
N THR A 60 -0.57 4.51 -6.56
CA THR A 60 -0.94 4.64 -7.96
C THR A 60 -2.44 4.38 -8.13
N GLY A 61 -3.15 5.39 -8.63
CA GLY A 61 -4.54 5.29 -9.04
C GLY A 61 -4.66 4.92 -10.52
N PRO A 62 -5.87 4.61 -11.02
CA PRO A 62 -6.10 4.38 -12.43
C PRO A 62 -5.71 5.62 -13.25
N GLY A 63 -4.58 5.53 -13.95
CA GLY A 63 -4.07 6.54 -14.89
C GLY A 63 -2.84 7.31 -14.42
N HIS A 64 -2.55 7.46 -13.12
CA HIS A 64 -1.42 8.26 -12.61
C HIS A 64 -0.91 7.87 -11.21
N LEU A 65 0.28 8.37 -10.87
CA LEU A 65 0.86 8.36 -9.53
C LEU A 65 0.19 9.46 -8.71
N ASP A 66 -0.82 9.10 -7.91
CA ASP A 66 -1.75 10.07 -7.31
C ASP A 66 -1.22 10.68 -6.02
N THR A 67 -0.36 9.98 -5.29
CA THR A 67 0.15 10.49 -4.01
C THR A 67 1.53 9.90 -3.70
N THR A 68 2.46 10.81 -3.37
CA THR A 68 3.76 10.47 -2.78
C THR A 68 3.86 11.12 -1.41
N LYS A 69 4.21 10.36 -0.37
CA LYS A 69 4.49 10.89 0.97
C LYS A 69 5.80 10.35 1.51
N GLN A 70 6.60 11.24 2.07
CA GLN A 70 7.81 10.90 2.82
C GLN A 70 7.49 10.80 4.31
N THR A 71 7.98 9.76 4.97
CA THR A 71 7.85 9.55 6.41
C THR A 71 9.20 9.19 7.02
N ALA A 72 9.39 9.46 8.31
CA ALA A 72 10.64 9.16 8.99
C ALA A 72 10.76 7.67 9.33
N THR A 73 9.62 6.99 9.54
CA THR A 73 9.60 5.59 9.96
C THR A 73 8.69 4.73 9.08
N LEU A 74 9.00 3.43 9.06
CA LEU A 74 8.14 2.42 8.43
C LEU A 74 6.75 2.37 9.09
N ALA A 75 6.67 2.56 10.40
CA ALA A 75 5.39 2.54 11.10
C ALA A 75 4.45 3.65 10.63
N GLU A 76 4.99 4.85 10.43
CA GLU A 76 4.25 5.98 9.86
C GLU A 76 3.85 5.73 8.40
N ALA A 77 4.76 5.19 7.58
CA ALA A 77 4.48 4.84 6.18
C ALA A 77 3.27 3.89 6.08
N ILE A 78 3.26 2.84 6.90
CA ILE A 78 2.16 1.86 6.95
C ILE A 78 0.87 2.51 7.45
N SER A 79 0.95 3.27 8.56
CA SER A 79 -0.23 3.96 9.10
C SER A 79 -0.87 4.91 8.09
N GLN A 80 -0.06 5.67 7.34
CA GLN A 80 -0.57 6.59 6.32
C GLN A 80 -1.13 5.84 5.12
N THR A 81 -0.54 4.72 4.73
CA THR A 81 -1.06 3.86 3.66
C THR A 81 -2.45 3.35 4.04
N CYS A 82 -2.60 2.73 5.22
CA CYS A 82 -3.90 2.25 5.70
C CYS A 82 -4.95 3.37 5.73
N GLN A 83 -4.63 4.54 6.29
CA GLN A 83 -5.55 5.68 6.33
C GLN A 83 -5.96 6.17 4.94
N LEU A 84 -5.02 6.24 4.00
CA LEU A 84 -5.32 6.65 2.62
C LEU A 84 -6.29 5.66 1.96
N TYR A 85 -6.07 4.36 2.12
CA TYR A 85 -6.97 3.34 1.57
C TYR A 85 -8.33 3.32 2.27
N GLU A 86 -8.41 3.53 3.59
CA GLU A 86 -9.71 3.72 4.26
C GLU A 86 -10.50 4.87 3.64
N THR A 87 -9.86 6.01 3.38
CA THR A 87 -10.52 7.18 2.77
C THR A 87 -10.85 7.00 1.28
N GLN A 88 -10.05 6.23 0.53
CA GLN A 88 -10.31 5.93 -0.88
C GLN A 88 -11.38 4.85 -1.06
N ILE A 89 -11.32 3.75 -0.29
CA ILE A 89 -12.33 2.69 -0.26
C ILE A 89 -13.70 3.27 0.13
N ALA A 90 -13.74 4.20 1.11
CA ALA A 90 -14.97 4.90 1.47
C ALA A 90 -15.58 5.76 0.34
N LYS A 91 -14.78 6.17 -0.66
CA LYS A 91 -15.26 6.90 -1.84
C LYS A 91 -15.70 5.98 -2.98
N ILE A 92 -15.19 4.75 -3.05
CA ILE A 92 -15.44 3.81 -4.15
C ILE A 92 -16.58 2.84 -3.83
N ALA A 93 -16.95 2.66 -2.56
CA ALA A 93 -18.17 1.95 -2.19
C ALA A 93 -19.39 2.88 -2.31
N PRO A 94 -20.22 2.81 -3.37
CA PRO A 94 -21.53 3.45 -3.32
C PRO A 94 -22.36 2.75 -2.24
N ARG A 95 -23.03 3.56 -1.43
CA ARG A 95 -24.15 3.08 -0.59
C ARG A 95 -25.27 2.53 -1.47
#